data_AF-A0A2H0N1N5-F1
#
_entry.id   AF-A0A2H0N1N5-F1
#
_cell.length_a   1.000
_cell.length_b   1.000
_cell.length_c   1.000
_cell.angle_alpha   90.00
_cell.angle_beta   90.00
_cell.angle_gamma   90.00
#
_symmetry.space_group_name_H-M   'P 1'
#
loop_
_entity.id
_entity.type
_entity.pdbx_description
1 polymer ?
#
loop_
_entity_poly.entity_id
_entity_poly.type
_entity_poly.pdbx_seq_one_letter_code
_entity_poly.pdbx_strand_id
1 'polypeptide(L)'
;MKNNLVTILAILLVIVLGAGVYFYTNVQGKLKMLQTELGNLQSQVQTLNLEKTDLETKIAQGLAYVEYLDVLLWPMFEEAGITPKFDFSDPMQYLSDVEQRAKTLDDEILIDNLNKIKAGDSKGFNASLIRVLAKLEESLKK
;
A
#
# COMPACT_ATOMS: atom_id res chain seq x y z
N MET A 1 -30.52 -48.57 55.53
CA MET A 1 -30.16 -47.14 55.34
C MET A 1 -28.82 -46.93 54.63
N LYS A 2 -27.72 -47.61 55.01
CA LYS A 2 -26.40 -47.40 54.37
C LYS A 2 -26.38 -47.65 52.85
N ASN A 3 -26.99 -48.72 52.34
CA ASN A 3 -26.98 -49.02 50.90
C ASN A 3 -27.70 -47.94 50.06
N ASN A 4 -28.85 -47.45 50.51
CA ASN A 4 -29.59 -46.41 49.79
C ASN A 4 -28.82 -45.08 49.73
N LEU A 5 -28.09 -44.73 50.79
CA LEU A 5 -27.24 -43.53 50.84
C LEU A 5 -26.08 -43.64 49.82
N VAL A 6 -25.43 -44.81 49.75
CA VAL A 6 -24.34 -45.05 48.79
C VAL A 6 -24.85 -44.95 47.35
N THR A 7 -26.02 -45.51 47.05
CA THR A 7 -26.63 -45.42 45.71
C THR A 7 -26.97 -43.98 45.32
N ILE A 8 -27.54 -43.19 46.23
CA ILE A 8 -27.88 -41.78 45.97
C ILE A 8 -26.61 -40.95 45.72
N LEU A 9 -25.55 -41.16 46.51
CA LEU A 9 -24.27 -40.48 46.32
C LEU A 9 -23.61 -40.85 44.98
N ALA A 10 -23.70 -42.11 44.55
CA ALA A 10 -23.18 -42.55 43.27
C ALA A 10 -23.89 -41.88 42.09
N ILE A 11 -25.23 -41.75 42.15
CA ILE A 11 -26.02 -41.06 41.11
C ILE A 11 -25.66 -39.58 41.04
N LEU A 12 -25.57 -38.90 42.19
CA LEU A 12 -25.16 -37.49 42.26
C LEU A 12 -23.76 -37.28 41.67
N LEU A 13 -22.82 -38.19 41.96
CA LEU A 13 -21.46 -38.12 41.41
C LEU A 13 -21.48 -38.20 39.88
N VAL A 14 -22.25 -39.11 39.29
CA VAL A 14 -22.36 -39.26 37.83
C VAL A 14 -22.96 -38.01 37.19
N ILE A 15 -23.98 -37.41 37.80
CA ILE A 15 -24.61 -36.18 37.29
C ILE A 15 -23.60 -35.02 37.31
N VAL A 16 -22.88 -34.85 38.41
CA VAL A 16 -21.88 -33.77 38.55
C VAL A 16 -20.73 -33.95 37.56
N LEU A 17 -20.21 -35.17 37.41
CA LEU A 17 -19.15 -35.48 36.45
C LEU A 17 -19.63 -35.28 35.00
N GLY A 18 -20.83 -35.76 34.66
CA GLY A 18 -21.42 -35.59 33.33
C GLY A 18 -21.61 -34.12 32.95
N ALA A 19 -22.14 -33.31 33.87
CA ALA A 19 -22.28 -31.87 33.68
C ALA A 19 -20.91 -31.17 33.52
N GLY A 20 -19.92 -31.57 34.32
CA GLY A 20 -18.54 -31.05 34.21
C GLY A 20 -17.89 -31.38 32.88
N VAL A 21 -18.03 -32.62 32.40
CA VAL A 21 -17.53 -33.05 31.07
C VAL A 21 -18.22 -32.29 29.95
N TYR A 22 -19.55 -32.16 29.99
CA TYR A 22 -20.33 -31.42 28.99
C TYR A 22 -19.93 -29.93 28.94
N PHE A 23 -19.77 -29.30 30.11
CA PHE A 23 -19.32 -27.91 30.18
C PHE A 23 -17.90 -27.75 29.62
N TYR A 24 -16.99 -28.65 30.00
CA TYR A 24 -15.60 -28.62 29.53
C TYR A 24 -15.53 -28.76 28.00
N THR A 25 -16.23 -29.73 27.40
CA THR A 25 -16.20 -29.94 25.95
C THR A 25 -16.80 -28.75 25.18
N ASN A 26 -17.90 -28.18 25.68
CA ASN A 26 -18.51 -26.99 25.08
C ASN A 26 -17.58 -25.76 25.14
N VAL A 27 -16.93 -25.53 26.28
CA VAL A 27 -15.96 -24.43 26.45
C VAL A 27 -14.75 -24.62 25.54
N GLN A 28 -14.21 -25.85 25.46
CA GLN A 28 -13.09 -26.18 24.57
C GLN A 28 -13.45 -25.99 23.09
N GLY A 29 -14.68 -26.34 22.68
CA GLY A 29 -15.16 -26.10 21.33
C GLY A 29 -15.20 -24.61 20.98
N LYS A 30 -15.75 -23.78 21.89
CA LYS A 30 -15.77 -22.32 21.73
C LYS A 30 -14.37 -21.71 21.69
N LEU A 31 -13.46 -22.20 22.53
CA LEU A 31 -12.07 -21.73 22.55
C LEU A 31 -11.37 -22.00 21.21
N LYS A 32 -11.56 -23.19 20.64
CA LYS A 32 -10.99 -23.53 19.32
C LYS A 32 -11.57 -22.65 18.22
N MET A 33 -12.88 -22.40 18.21
CA MET A 33 -13.50 -21.51 17.22
C MET A 33 -12.93 -20.08 17.31
N LEU A 34 -12.83 -19.54 18.53
CA LEU A 34 -12.24 -18.22 18.75
C LEU A 34 -10.76 -18.14 18.34
N GLN A 35 -9.98 -19.20 18.59
CA GLN A 35 -8.59 -19.27 18.13
C GLN A 35 -8.47 -19.26 16.60
N THR A 36 -9.34 -20.00 15.91
CA THR A 36 -9.39 -20.00 14.45
C THR A 36 -9.81 -18.64 13.90
N GLU A 37 -10.85 -18.03 14.46
CA GLU A 37 -11.32 -16.71 14.05
C GLU A 37 -10.26 -15.63 14.27
N LEU A 38 -9.57 -15.68 15.42
CA LEU A 38 -8.45 -14.79 15.70
C LEU A 38 -7.32 -14.94 14.67
N GLY A 39 -6.97 -16.18 14.30
CA GLY A 39 -5.95 -16.43 13.27
C GLY A 39 -6.37 -15.90 11.90
N ASN A 40 -7.63 -16.09 11.51
CA ASN A 40 -8.16 -15.57 10.25
C ASN A 40 -8.16 -14.03 10.23
N LEU A 41 -8.57 -13.39 11.31
CA LEU A 41 -8.57 -11.92 11.43
C LEU A 41 -7.15 -11.37 11.39
N GLN A 42 -6.18 -12.01 12.06
CA GLN A 42 -4.78 -11.61 12.00
C GLN A 42 -4.23 -11.68 10.58
N SER A 43 -4.56 -12.74 9.83
CA SER A 43 -4.18 -12.87 8.42
C SER A 43 -4.79 -11.75 7.56
N GLN A 44 -6.09 -11.47 7.72
CA GLN A 44 -6.76 -10.37 6.99
C GLN A 44 -6.12 -9.00 7.30
N VAL A 45 -5.79 -8.73 8.57
CA VAL A 45 -5.10 -7.49 8.97
C VAL A 45 -3.71 -7.40 8.33
N GLN A 46 -2.97 -8.50 8.24
CA GLN A 46 -1.68 -8.51 7.56
C GLN A 46 -1.82 -8.21 6.06
N THR A 47 -2.77 -8.86 5.38
CA THR A 47 -3.06 -8.59 3.97
C THR A 47 -3.44 -7.13 3.74
N LEU A 48 -4.35 -6.58 4.53
CA LEU A 48 -4.77 -5.18 4.42
C LEU A 48 -3.62 -4.19 4.67
N ASN A 49 -2.71 -4.50 5.59
CA ASN A 49 -1.54 -3.63 5.83
C ASN A 49 -0.57 -3.64 4.64
N LEU A 50 -0.38 -4.79 3.99
CA LEU A 50 0.43 -4.88 2.77
C LEU A 50 -0.21 -4.10 1.62
N GLU A 51 -1.52 -4.30 1.39
CA GLU A 51 -2.28 -3.56 0.37
C GLU A 51 -2.26 -2.06 0.63
N LYS A 52 -2.42 -1.63 1.88
CA LYS A 52 -2.32 -0.22 2.27
C LYS A 52 -0.94 0.34 1.92
N THR A 53 0.13 -0.37 2.27
CA THR A 53 1.51 0.07 2.02
C THR A 53 1.79 0.17 0.51
N ASP A 54 1.29 -0.79 -0.29
CA ASP A 54 1.38 -0.74 -1.76
C ASP A 54 0.65 0.49 -2.32
N LEU A 55 -0.59 0.73 -1.88
CA LEU A 55 -1.38 1.88 -2.30
C LEU A 55 -0.74 3.22 -1.91
N GLU A 56 -0.20 3.33 -0.69
CA GLU A 56 0.53 4.52 -0.25
C GLU A 56 1.76 4.78 -1.13
N THR A 57 2.47 3.72 -1.52
CA THR A 57 3.62 3.80 -2.43
C THR A 57 3.20 4.24 -3.83
N LYS A 58 2.14 3.64 -4.39
CA LYS A 58 1.59 4.01 -5.70
C LYS A 58 1.12 5.47 -5.72
N ILE A 59 0.43 5.93 -4.68
CA ILE A 59 0.00 7.33 -4.55
C ILE A 59 1.21 8.27 -4.50
N ALA A 60 2.23 7.96 -3.70
CA ALA A 60 3.43 8.77 -3.61
C ALA A 60 4.16 8.87 -4.96
N GLN A 61 4.28 7.76 -5.69
CA GLN A 61 4.84 7.74 -7.05
C GLN A 61 4.00 8.57 -8.02
N GLY A 62 2.68 8.37 -8.03
CA GLY A 62 1.78 9.13 -8.91
C GLY A 62 1.86 10.63 -8.69
N LEU A 63 1.87 11.07 -7.42
CA LEU A 63 2.05 12.49 -7.08
C LEU A 63 3.40 13.04 -7.58
N ALA A 64 4.48 12.26 -7.44
CA ALA A 64 5.78 12.67 -7.96
C ALA A 64 5.75 12.83 -9.49
N TYR A 65 5.17 11.90 -10.24
CA TYR A 65 5.06 12.02 -11.70
C TYR A 65 4.14 13.16 -12.15
N VAL A 66 3.08 13.50 -11.41
CA VAL A 66 2.28 14.72 -11.67
C VAL A 66 3.15 15.97 -11.51
N GLU A 67 3.95 16.05 -10.45
CA GLU A 67 4.87 17.18 -10.28
C GLU A 67 5.92 17.24 -11.40
N TYR A 68 6.40 16.10 -11.89
CA TYR A 68 7.35 16.08 -13.02
C TYR A 68 6.71 16.62 -14.28
N LEU A 69 5.42 16.35 -14.50
CA LEU A 69 4.69 16.89 -15.63
C LEU A 69 4.57 18.41 -15.52
N ASP A 70 4.20 18.93 -14.34
CA ASP A 70 4.14 20.39 -14.10
C ASP A 70 5.48 21.07 -14.37
N VAL A 71 6.59 20.46 -13.94
CA VAL A 71 7.94 21.01 -14.14
C VAL A 71 8.40 20.87 -15.60
N LEU A 72 8.15 19.73 -16.25
CA LEU A 72 8.49 19.53 -17.67
C LEU A 72 7.72 20.47 -18.58
N LEU A 73 6.46 20.76 -18.26
CA LEU A 73 5.62 21.67 -19.04
C LEU A 73 5.89 23.15 -18.75
N TRP A 74 6.79 23.47 -17.82
CA TRP A 74 7.13 24.85 -17.47
C TRP A 74 7.45 25.75 -18.68
N PRO A 75 8.28 25.33 -19.67
CA PRO A 75 8.56 26.16 -20.84
C PRO A 75 7.29 26.49 -21.64
N MET A 76 6.32 25.55 -21.70
CA MET A 76 5.06 25.75 -22.40
C MET A 76 4.13 26.71 -21.65
N PHE A 77 4.17 26.71 -20.31
CA PHE A 77 3.42 27.68 -19.50
C PHE A 77 3.96 29.10 -19.68
N GLU A 78 5.28 29.26 -19.65
CA GLU A 78 5.95 30.53 -19.94
C GLU A 78 5.60 31.06 -21.34
N GLU A 79 5.71 30.22 -22.37
CA GLU A 79 5.34 30.57 -23.75
C GLU A 79 3.86 30.97 -23.88
N ALA A 80 2.97 30.32 -23.13
CA ALA A 80 1.55 30.61 -23.12
C ALA A 80 1.16 31.82 -22.25
N GLY A 81 2.10 32.41 -21.50
CA GLY A 81 1.82 33.46 -20.52
C GLY A 81 0.95 32.98 -19.34
N ILE A 82 0.98 31.68 -19.06
CA ILE A 82 0.27 31.06 -17.93
C ILE A 82 1.25 31.03 -16.76
N THR A 83 0.84 31.55 -15.59
CA THR A 83 1.69 31.48 -14.39
C THR A 83 1.91 30.02 -13.98
N PRO A 84 3.15 29.51 -14.07
CA PRO A 84 3.43 28.14 -13.67
C PRO A 84 3.40 28.00 -12.14
N LYS A 85 3.17 26.77 -11.67
CA LYS A 85 3.22 26.42 -10.24
C LYS A 85 4.63 26.59 -9.66
N PHE A 86 5.65 26.37 -10.48
CA PHE A 86 7.06 26.49 -10.14
C PHE A 86 7.66 27.64 -10.93
N ASP A 87 8.46 28.47 -10.27
CA ASP A 87 9.19 29.57 -10.89
C ASP A 87 10.67 29.18 -10.97
N PHE A 88 11.21 29.10 -12.18
CA PHE A 88 12.60 28.77 -12.43
C PHE A 88 13.32 29.98 -13.01
N SER A 89 14.34 30.44 -12.30
CA SER A 89 15.19 31.56 -12.71
C SER A 89 16.13 31.23 -13.88
N ASP A 90 16.41 29.95 -14.13
CA ASP A 90 17.25 29.47 -15.23
C ASP A 90 16.48 28.46 -16.09
N PRO A 91 16.40 28.66 -17.42
CA PRO A 91 15.76 27.73 -18.36
C PRO A 91 16.26 26.29 -18.30
N MET A 92 17.41 25.98 -17.71
CA MET A 92 17.89 24.59 -17.57
C MET A 92 17.71 24.01 -16.16
N GLN A 93 17.29 24.83 -15.21
CA GLN A 93 17.09 24.44 -13.81
C GLN A 93 15.95 23.42 -13.67
N TYR A 94 14.87 23.60 -14.44
CA TYR A 94 13.72 22.69 -14.41
C TYR A 94 14.13 21.25 -14.77
N LEU A 95 15.00 21.05 -15.76
CA LEU A 95 15.51 19.73 -16.14
C LEU A 95 16.34 19.07 -15.05
N SER A 96 17.09 19.87 -14.29
CA SER A 96 17.91 19.35 -13.18
C SER A 96 17.05 18.98 -11.96
N ASP A 97 15.96 19.72 -11.72
CA ASP A 97 14.97 19.37 -10.68
C ASP A 97 14.28 18.03 -11.01
N VAL A 98 13.80 17.87 -12.25
CA VAL A 98 13.19 16.59 -12.69
C VAL A 98 14.21 15.45 -12.62
N GLU A 99 15.47 15.68 -13.00
CA GLU A 99 16.52 14.65 -12.95
C GLU A 99 16.82 14.21 -11.51
N GLN A 100 16.93 15.14 -10.56
CA GLN A 100 17.17 14.81 -9.15
C GLN A 100 16.04 13.95 -8.60
N ARG A 101 14.80 14.31 -8.92
CA ARG A 101 13.63 13.56 -8.47
C ARG A 101 13.53 12.19 -9.15
N ALA A 102 13.84 12.12 -10.45
CA ALA A 102 13.91 10.85 -11.19
C ALA A 102 14.94 9.89 -10.57
N LYS A 103 16.08 10.39 -10.08
CA LYS A 103 17.06 9.58 -9.32
C LYS A 103 16.50 9.04 -8.01
N THR A 104 15.65 9.80 -7.31
CA THR A 104 14.99 9.32 -6.09
C THR A 104 14.03 8.16 -6.36
N LEU A 105 13.41 8.12 -7.55
CA LEU A 105 12.51 7.04 -7.97
C LEU A 105 13.19 5.95 -8.80
N ASP A 106 14.51 6.04 -8.99
CA ASP A 106 15.28 5.13 -9.84
C ASP A 106 14.75 5.03 -11.29
N ASP A 107 14.24 6.14 -11.84
CA ASP A 107 13.75 6.19 -13.24
C ASP A 107 14.87 6.51 -14.23
N GLU A 108 15.72 5.50 -14.48
CA GLU A 108 16.86 5.61 -15.41
C GLU A 108 16.45 6.04 -16.82
N ILE A 109 15.26 5.64 -17.29
CA ILE A 109 14.76 5.98 -18.62
C ILE A 109 14.43 7.48 -18.70
N LEU A 110 13.79 8.02 -17.66
CA LEU A 110 13.54 9.46 -17.58
C LEU A 110 14.86 10.23 -17.51
N ILE A 111 15.82 9.77 -16.71
CA ILE A 111 17.15 10.40 -16.61
C ILE A 111 17.85 10.43 -17.99
N ASP A 112 17.84 9.33 -18.72
CA ASP A 112 18.41 9.26 -20.08
C ASP A 112 17.72 10.24 -21.05
N ASN A 113 16.38 10.32 -21.00
CA ASN A 113 15.63 11.27 -21.82
C ASN A 113 15.96 12.72 -21.48
N LEU A 114 16.11 13.06 -20.19
CA LEU A 114 16.52 14.41 -19.75
C LEU A 114 17.93 14.75 -20.21
N ASN A 115 18.87 13.80 -20.17
CA ASN A 115 20.23 13.99 -20.68
C ASN A 115 20.24 14.25 -22.20
N LYS A 116 19.36 13.59 -22.96
CA LYS A 116 19.16 13.87 -24.39
C LYS A 116 18.68 15.31 -24.61
N ILE A 117 17.73 15.81 -23.80
CA ILE A 117 17.29 17.22 -23.87
C ILE A 117 18.47 18.16 -23.61
N LYS A 118 19.25 17.90 -22.56
CA LYS A 118 20.44 18.69 -22.21
C LYS A 118 21.50 18.70 -23.31
N ALA A 119 21.58 17.62 -24.10
CA ALA A 119 22.44 17.51 -25.28
C ALA A 119 21.85 18.16 -26.56
N GLY A 120 20.66 18.74 -26.49
CA GLY A 120 19.98 19.40 -27.61
C GLY A 120 19.12 18.49 -28.49
N ASP A 121 18.86 17.24 -28.07
CA ASP A 121 17.96 16.35 -28.80
C ASP A 121 16.49 16.70 -28.54
N SER A 122 15.87 17.31 -29.55
CA SER A 122 14.44 17.67 -29.56
C SER A 122 13.47 16.50 -29.29
N LYS A 123 13.88 15.24 -29.51
CA LYS A 123 13.03 14.07 -29.19
C LYS A 123 13.01 13.75 -27.71
N GLY A 124 14.03 14.16 -26.95
CA GLY A 124 14.15 13.89 -25.52
C GLY A 124 12.97 14.44 -24.71
N PHE A 125 12.41 15.59 -25.13
CA PHE A 125 11.27 16.21 -24.46
C PHE A 125 10.00 15.36 -24.59
N ASN A 126 9.63 15.00 -25.82
CA ASN A 126 8.47 14.14 -26.08
C ASN A 126 8.63 12.76 -25.42
N ALA A 127 9.82 12.18 -25.46
CA ALA A 127 10.10 10.92 -24.79
C ALA A 127 9.94 11.02 -23.26
N SER A 128 10.36 12.14 -22.66
CA SER A 128 10.18 12.41 -21.23
C SER A 128 8.69 12.54 -20.87
N LEU A 129 7.92 13.31 -21.64
CA LEU A 129 6.47 13.44 -21.42
C LEU A 129 5.75 12.09 -21.51
N ILE A 130 6.03 11.29 -22.55
CA ILE A 130 5.44 9.96 -22.71
C ILE A 130 5.80 9.07 -21.51
N ARG A 131 7.06 9.09 -21.06
CA ARG A 131 7.51 8.32 -19.91
C ARG A 131 6.77 8.71 -18.63
N VAL A 132 6.69 10.00 -18.34
CA VAL A 132 5.98 10.52 -17.15
C VAL A 132 4.50 10.16 -17.19
N LEU A 133 3.83 10.33 -18.33
CA LEU A 133 2.43 9.96 -18.48
C LEU A 133 2.19 8.45 -18.31
N ALA A 134 3.05 7.61 -18.91
CA ALA A 134 2.96 6.17 -18.76
C ALA A 134 3.15 5.73 -17.30
N LYS A 135 4.08 6.35 -16.58
CA LYS A 135 4.33 6.06 -15.17
C LYS A 135 3.23 6.56 -14.25
N LEU A 136 2.66 7.72 -14.55
CA LEU A 136 1.45 8.20 -13.88
C LEU A 136 0.29 7.22 -14.08
N GLU A 137 0.06 6.76 -15.31
CA GLU A 137 -0.98 5.77 -15.59
C GLU A 137 -0.75 4.44 -14.86
N GLU A 138 0.50 3.96 -14.81
CA GLU A 138 0.90 2.76 -14.05
C GLU A 138 0.58 2.92 -12.56
N SER A 139 0.88 4.08 -11.97
CA SER A 139 0.62 4.36 -10.55
C SER A 139 -0.87 4.42 -10.20
N LEU A 140 -1.73 4.71 -11.18
CA LEU A 140 -3.17 4.82 -11.01
C LEU A 140 -3.92 3.50 -11.27
N LYS A 141 -3.27 2.51 -11.88
CA LYS A 141 -3.85 1.20 -12.14
C LYS A 141 -3.78 0.31 -10.89
N LYS A 142 -4.87 -0.41 -10.63
CA LYS A 142 -4.98 -1.38 -9.52
C LYS A 142 -4.09 -2.58 -9.76
#